data_AF-A0A2X3JXM3-F1
#
_entry.id   AF-A0A2X3JXM3-F1
#
_cell.length_a   1.000
_cell.length_b   1.000
_cell.length_c   1.000
_cell.angle_alpha   90.00
_cell.angle_beta   90.00
_cell.angle_gamma   90.00
#
_symmetry.space_group_name_H-M   'P 1'
#
loop_
_entity.id
_entity.type
_entity.pdbx_description
1 polymer ?
#
loop_
_entity_poly.entity_id
_entity_poly.type
_entity_poly.pdbx_seq_one_letter_code
_entity_poly.pdbx_strand_id
1 'polypeptide(L)'
;MVFLARRWNQSTRFGAFLDPVADKVLVAIAMVLVTEHYHSWWVTLPAATMIAREIIISALREWMAELGKRSSVAVSWIGKVKTTAQMVALAWLLWRPNIWVEYAGIALFFVAAVLTLWSMLQYLSAARADLLDQ
;
A
#
# COMPACT_ATOMS: atom_id res chain seq x y z
N MET A 1 -0.16 -19.78 7.14
CA MET A 1 -0.32 -19.96 5.68
C MET A 1 0.99 -19.95 4.89
N VAL A 2 2.03 -19.19 5.28
CA VAL A 2 3.29 -19.10 4.50
C VAL A 2 4.16 -20.38 4.52
N PHE A 3 4.02 -21.26 5.52
CA PHE A 3 4.85 -22.48 5.61
C PHE A 3 4.31 -23.67 4.81
N LEU A 4 3.00 -23.71 4.51
CA LEU A 4 2.38 -24.84 3.82
C LEU A 4 2.50 -24.74 2.29
N ALA A 5 2.60 -23.51 1.75
CA ALA A 5 2.78 -23.25 0.33
C ALA A 5 4.21 -23.55 -0.19
N ARG A 6 5.21 -23.65 0.70
CA ARG A 6 6.58 -24.04 0.31
C ARG A 6 6.73 -25.52 -0.06
N ARG A 7 5.69 -26.34 0.13
CA ARG A 7 5.76 -27.80 -0.06
C ARG A 7 5.24 -28.30 -1.40
N TRP A 8 4.64 -27.42 -2.23
CA TRP A 8 4.20 -27.78 -3.58
C TRP A 8 5.03 -27.04 -4.61
N ASN A 9 6.05 -27.75 -5.09
CA ASN A 9 7.02 -27.38 -6.10
C ASN A 9 6.39 -27.20 -7.51
N GLN A 10 5.28 -26.46 -7.59
CA GLN A 10 4.58 -26.04 -8.80
C GLN A 10 4.13 -24.58 -8.68
N SER A 11 5.05 -23.69 -8.29
CA SER A 11 4.86 -22.26 -8.58
C SER A 11 5.16 -22.05 -10.07
N THR A 12 4.14 -22.12 -10.92
CA THR A 12 4.27 -21.66 -12.31
C THR A 12 4.74 -20.20 -12.31
N ARG A 13 5.56 -19.79 -13.28
CA ARG A 13 6.00 -18.37 -13.41
C ARG A 13 4.83 -17.39 -13.39
N PHE A 14 3.66 -17.86 -13.83
CA PHE A 14 2.39 -17.14 -13.80
C PHE A 14 1.82 -16.95 -12.39
N GLY A 15 1.85 -17.98 -11.52
CA GLY A 15 1.42 -17.85 -10.13
C GLY A 15 2.27 -16.86 -9.32
N ALA A 16 3.59 -16.90 -9.51
CA ALA A 16 4.50 -15.94 -8.87
C ALA A 16 4.30 -14.48 -9.32
N PHE A 17 3.79 -14.27 -10.54
CA PHE A 17 3.41 -12.95 -11.06
C PHE A 17 2.04 -12.50 -10.53
N LEU A 18 1.09 -13.43 -10.38
CA LEU A 18 -0.26 -13.13 -9.88
C LEU A 18 -0.29 -12.79 -8.40
N ASP A 19 0.54 -13.41 -7.56
CA ASP A 19 0.53 -13.21 -6.10
C ASP A 19 0.65 -11.71 -5.70
N PRO A 20 1.62 -10.92 -6.22
CA PRO A 20 1.71 -9.49 -5.91
C PRO A 20 0.58 -8.64 -6.50
N VAL A 21 -0.03 -9.08 -7.60
CA VAL A 21 -1.16 -8.38 -8.24
C VAL A 21 -2.42 -8.58 -7.41
N ALA A 22 -2.68 -9.82 -6.99
CA ALA A 22 -3.80 -10.18 -6.16
C ALA A 22 -3.79 -9.43 -4.82
N ASP A 23 -2.62 -9.28 -4.18
CA ASP A 23 -2.47 -8.54 -2.93
C ASP A 23 -2.92 -7.07 -3.06
N LYS A 24 -2.48 -6.38 -4.12
CA LYS A 24 -2.88 -4.98 -4.38
C LYS A 24 -4.36 -4.84 -4.68
N VAL A 25 -4.91 -5.77 -5.47
CA VAL A 25 -6.33 -5.78 -5.81
C VAL A 25 -7.17 -6.01 -4.55
N LEU A 26 -6.75 -6.93 -3.67
CA LEU A 26 -7.42 -7.20 -2.41
C LEU A 26 -7.47 -5.97 -1.50
N VAL A 27 -6.35 -5.26 -1.36
CA VAL A 27 -6.26 -4.02 -0.56
C VAL A 27 -7.15 -2.92 -1.15
N ALA A 28 -7.16 -2.75 -2.48
CA ALA A 28 -8.02 -1.79 -3.16
C ALA A 28 -9.51 -2.10 -2.95
N ILE A 29 -9.91 -3.36 -3.09
CA ILE A 29 -11.29 -3.80 -2.85
C ILE A 29 -11.69 -3.56 -1.38
N ALA A 30 -10.81 -3.87 -0.43
CA ALA A 30 -11.08 -3.62 0.99
C ALA A 30 -11.29 -2.12 1.28
N MET A 31 -10.51 -1.24 0.64
CA MET A 31 -10.70 0.21 0.75
C MET A 31 -12.02 0.68 0.12
N VAL A 32 -12.42 0.11 -1.02
CA VAL A 32 -13.71 0.40 -1.65
C VAL A 32 -14.87 -0.01 -0.75
N LEU A 33 -14.82 -1.21 -0.15
CA LEU A 33 -15.85 -1.68 0.79
C LEU A 33 -15.93 -0.83 2.06
N VAL A 34 -14.80 -0.40 2.61
CA VAL A 34 -14.76 0.54 3.74
C VAL A 34 -15.38 1.87 3.34
N THR A 35 -15.06 2.37 2.15
CA THR A 35 -15.58 3.63 1.63
C THR A 35 -17.10 3.57 1.43
N GLU A 36 -17.59 2.48 0.82
CA GLU A 36 -19.00 2.20 0.65
C GLU A 36 -19.69 2.15 2.00
N HIS A 37 -19.15 1.45 3.00
CA HIS A 37 -19.81 1.37 4.29
C HIS A 37 -19.97 2.73 4.98
N TYR A 38 -18.90 3.53 5.07
CA TYR A 38 -18.93 4.80 5.80
C TYR A 38 -19.66 5.92 5.07
N HIS A 39 -19.88 5.80 3.75
CA HIS A 39 -20.56 6.79 2.91
C HIS A 39 -20.09 8.24 3.12
N SER A 40 -18.81 8.42 3.48
CA SER A 40 -18.31 9.74 3.85
C SER A 40 -17.06 10.14 3.09
N TRP A 41 -17.09 11.38 2.60
CA TRP A 41 -16.05 12.00 1.81
C TRP A 41 -14.67 12.00 2.50
N TRP A 42 -14.65 12.07 3.84
CA TRP A 42 -13.40 12.02 4.62
C TRP A 42 -12.77 10.62 4.69
N VAL A 43 -13.47 9.55 4.29
CA VAL A 43 -12.92 8.19 4.12
C VAL A 43 -12.64 7.91 2.64
N THR A 44 -13.55 8.35 1.76
CA THR A 44 -13.45 8.18 0.30
C THR A 44 -12.19 8.83 -0.27
N LEU A 45 -11.91 10.09 0.09
CA LEU A 45 -10.76 10.81 -0.44
C LEU A 45 -9.43 10.14 -0.04
N PRO A 46 -9.17 9.83 1.25
CA PRO A 46 -7.98 9.06 1.62
C PRO A 46 -7.89 7.71 0.91
N ALA A 47 -8.98 6.93 0.87
CA ALA A 47 -8.99 5.62 0.21
C ALA A 47 -8.58 5.72 -1.28
N ALA A 48 -9.22 6.63 -2.03
CA ALA A 48 -8.93 6.82 -3.45
C ALA A 48 -7.48 7.26 -3.69
N THR A 49 -6.97 8.20 -2.88
CA THR A 49 -5.57 8.65 -2.99
C THR A 49 -4.57 7.54 -2.66
N MET A 50 -4.86 6.69 -1.66
CA MET A 50 -4.01 5.56 -1.30
C MET A 50 -3.92 4.52 -2.42
N ILE A 51 -5.06 4.16 -3.04
CA ILE A 51 -5.12 3.23 -4.18
C ILE A 51 -4.31 3.79 -5.37
N ALA A 52 -4.59 5.04 -5.77
CA ALA A 52 -3.89 5.67 -6.89
C ALA A 52 -2.37 5.69 -6.65
N ARG A 53 -1.95 6.00 -5.42
CA ARG A 53 -0.55 6.05 -5.02
C ARG A 53 0.11 4.67 -5.02
N GLU A 54 -0.60 3.61 -4.65
CA GLU A 54 -0.09 2.24 -4.72
C GLU A 54 0.27 1.83 -6.15
N ILE A 55 -0.55 2.23 -7.13
CA ILE A 55 -0.31 1.99 -8.55
C ILE A 55 0.87 2.83 -9.05
N ILE A 56 0.83 4.15 -8.83
CA ILE A 56 1.86 5.08 -9.33
C ILE A 56 3.25 4.72 -8.81
N ILE A 57 3.39 4.47 -7.50
CA ILE A 57 4.70 4.16 -6.91
C ILE A 57 5.16 2.75 -7.24
N SER A 58 4.25 1.81 -7.49
CA SER A 58 4.62 0.50 -8.05
C SER A 58 5.24 0.66 -9.44
N ALA A 59 4.57 1.39 -10.33
CA ALA A 59 5.05 1.63 -11.70
C ALA A 59 6.37 2.42 -11.71
N LEU A 60 6.48 3.47 -10.89
CA LEU A 60 7.70 4.26 -10.78
C LEU A 60 8.88 3.42 -10.27
N ARG A 61 8.64 2.52 -9.30
CA ARG A 61 9.67 1.62 -8.78
C ARG A 61 10.13 0.62 -9.84
N GLU A 62 9.20 0.07 -10.62
CA GLU A 62 9.50 -0.84 -11.72
C GLU A 62 10.34 -0.16 -12.80
N TRP A 63 9.93 1.03 -13.24
CA TRP A 63 10.68 1.86 -14.18
C TRP A 63 12.10 2.23 -13.69
N MET A 64 12.24 2.63 -12.42
CA MET A 64 13.56 2.90 -11.84
C MET A 64 14.44 1.64 -11.72
N ALA A 65 13.84 0.47 -11.53
CA ALA A 65 14.58 -0.80 -11.50
C ALA A 65 15.13 -1.19 -12.88
N GLU A 66 14.41 -0.86 -13.96
CA GLU A 66 14.86 -1.05 -15.34
C GLU A 66 16.03 -0.12 -15.71
N LEU A 67 16.06 1.11 -15.19
CA LEU A 67 17.13 2.09 -15.42
C LEU A 67 18.43 1.79 -14.65
N GLY A 68 18.54 0.65 -13.95
CA GLY A 68 19.76 0.23 -13.23
C GLY A 68 20.07 1.05 -11.96
N LYS A 69 19.32 2.12 -11.66
CA LYS A 69 19.43 2.93 -10.44
C LYS A 69 18.73 2.28 -9.24
N ARG A 70 19.05 1.01 -8.95
CA ARG A 70 18.54 0.26 -7.77
C ARG A 70 18.82 0.95 -6.42
N SER A 71 19.77 1.88 -6.36
CA SER A 71 20.30 2.45 -5.11
C SER A 71 19.52 3.63 -4.52
N SER A 72 18.70 4.35 -5.30
CA SER A 72 18.02 5.57 -4.81
C SER A 72 16.68 5.26 -4.11
N VAL A 73 16.14 4.07 -4.35
CA VAL A 73 14.87 3.63 -3.77
C VAL A 73 15.13 2.84 -2.49
N ALA A 74 15.99 3.39 -1.61
CA ALA A 74 16.22 2.82 -0.29
C ALA A 74 14.84 2.57 0.35
N VAL A 75 14.61 1.33 0.74
CA VAL A 75 13.38 0.86 1.37
C VAL A 75 13.17 1.68 2.64
N SER A 76 12.51 2.83 2.47
CA SER A 76 12.24 3.74 3.56
C SER A 76 11.40 2.96 4.57
N TRP A 77 11.87 2.90 5.82
CA TRP A 77 11.18 2.24 6.92
C TRP A 77 9.71 2.69 7.02
N ILE A 78 9.45 3.95 6.65
CA ILE A 78 8.14 4.58 6.51
C ILE A 78 7.21 3.77 5.58
N GLY A 79 7.75 3.21 4.51
CA GLY A 79 7.01 2.39 3.55
C GLY A 79 6.54 1.05 4.12
N LYS A 80 7.24 0.49 5.11
CA LYS A 80 6.79 -0.72 5.83
C LYS A 80 5.77 -0.36 6.92
N VAL A 81 6.04 0.71 7.66
CA VAL A 81 5.16 1.16 8.74
C VAL A 81 3.77 1.53 8.19
N LYS A 82 3.71 2.24 7.05
CA LYS A 82 2.41 2.60 6.44
C LYS A 82 1.61 1.35 6.03
N THR A 83 2.25 0.31 5.48
CA THR A 83 1.52 -0.86 4.96
C THR A 83 1.04 -1.73 6.09
N THR A 84 1.85 -1.88 7.15
CA THR A 84 1.41 -2.52 8.39
C THR A 84 0.24 -1.76 9.02
N ALA A 85 0.32 -0.43 9.10
CA ALA A 85 -0.77 0.39 9.62
C ALA A 85 -2.05 0.26 8.78
N GLN A 86 -1.94 0.27 7.44
CA GLN A 86 -3.06 0.13 6.51
C GLN A 86 -3.73 -1.25 6.61
N MET A 87 -2.95 -2.34 6.63
CA MET A 87 -3.49 -3.69 6.77
C MET A 87 -4.20 -3.89 8.11
N VAL A 88 -3.63 -3.39 9.21
CA VAL A 88 -4.25 -3.45 10.54
C VAL A 88 -5.52 -2.61 10.59
N ALA A 89 -5.49 -1.40 10.03
CA ALA A 89 -6.64 -0.52 9.95
C ALA A 89 -7.80 -1.18 9.19
N LEU A 90 -7.53 -1.73 8.00
CA LEU A 90 -8.53 -2.43 7.21
C LEU A 90 -9.07 -3.66 7.94
N ALA A 91 -8.22 -4.47 8.58
CA ALA A 91 -8.67 -5.63 9.35
C ALA A 91 -9.64 -5.22 10.49
N TRP A 92 -9.34 -4.15 11.21
CA TRP A 92 -10.20 -3.64 12.29
C TRP A 92 -11.50 -3.01 11.77
N LEU A 93 -11.43 -2.25 10.68
CA LEU A 93 -12.58 -1.63 10.03
C LEU A 93 -13.51 -2.65 9.36
N LEU A 94 -13.01 -3.81 8.92
CA LEU A 94 -13.85 -4.89 8.41
C LEU A 94 -14.42 -5.77 9.54
N TRP A 95 -13.63 -6.12 10.55
CA TRP A 95 -14.07 -7.04 11.62
C TRP A 95 -15.06 -6.40 12.60
N ARG A 96 -14.82 -5.14 13.00
CA ARG A 96 -15.66 -4.35 13.93
C ARG A 96 -16.15 -5.10 15.18
N PRO A 97 -15.25 -5.63 16.01
CA PRO A 97 -15.66 -6.40 17.20
C PRO A 97 -16.25 -5.50 18.29
N ASN A 98 -15.87 -4.22 18.33
CA ASN A 98 -16.28 -3.25 19.34
C ASN A 98 -16.09 -1.82 18.80
N ILE A 99 -16.87 -0.85 19.29
CA ILE A 99 -16.81 0.56 18.91
C ILE A 99 -15.42 1.18 19.15
N TRP A 100 -14.72 0.77 20.20
CA TRP A 100 -13.35 1.22 20.47
C TRP A 100 -12.36 0.78 19.40
N VAL A 101 -12.54 -0.44 18.86
CA VAL A 101 -11.69 -0.99 17.79
C VAL A 101 -12.01 -0.32 16.47
N GLU A 102 -13.27 0.05 16.24
CA GLU A 102 -13.68 0.82 15.08
C GLU A 102 -13.04 2.22 15.06
N TYR A 103 -13.12 2.97 16.16
CA TYR A 103 -12.44 4.27 16.27
C TYR A 103 -10.92 4.17 16.14
N ALA A 104 -10.31 3.14 16.74
CA ALA A 104 -8.89 2.87 16.57
C ALA A 104 -8.54 2.55 15.11
N GLY A 105 -9.38 1.78 14.40
CA GLY A 105 -9.24 1.48 12.98
C GLY A 105 -9.32 2.74 12.11
N ILE A 106 -10.27 3.64 12.37
CA ILE A 106 -10.39 4.92 11.67
C ILE A 106 -9.15 5.79 11.93
N ALA A 107 -8.71 5.91 13.17
CA ALA A 107 -7.51 6.69 13.51
C ALA A 107 -6.27 6.13 12.79
N LEU A 108 -6.09 4.81 12.79
CA LEU A 108 -4.98 4.14 12.14
C LEU A 108 -5.05 4.28 10.60
N PHE A 109 -6.25 4.29 10.03
CA PHE A 109 -6.48 4.56 8.61
C PHE A 109 -6.05 5.98 8.23
N PHE A 110 -6.39 6.99 9.03
CA PHE A 110 -5.91 8.35 8.84
C PHE A 110 -4.39 8.48 8.97
N VAL A 111 -3.79 7.81 9.96
CA VAL A 111 -2.34 7.76 10.11
C VAL A 111 -1.69 7.14 8.86
N ALA A 112 -2.25 6.03 8.36
CA ALA A 112 -1.77 5.40 7.14
C ALA A 112 -1.88 6.33 5.93
N ALA A 113 -2.97 7.08 5.79
CA ALA A 113 -3.15 8.07 4.72
C ALA A 113 -2.10 9.20 4.79
N VAL A 114 -1.85 9.75 5.98
CA VAL A 114 -0.83 10.80 6.17
C VAL A 114 0.57 10.28 5.85
N LEU A 115 0.94 9.10 6.35
CA LEU A 115 2.22 8.46 6.02
C LEU A 115 2.35 8.18 4.52
N THR A 116 1.23 7.90 3.85
CA THR A 116 1.17 7.64 2.42
C THR A 116 1.50 8.88 1.61
N LEU A 117 0.93 10.03 1.99
CA LEU A 117 1.23 11.34 1.40
C LEU A 117 2.69 11.75 1.67
N TRP A 118 3.17 11.58 2.90
CA TRP A 118 4.55 11.88 3.27
C TRP A 118 5.56 11.08 2.43
N SER A 119 5.30 9.78 2.29
CA SER A 119 6.13 8.90 1.46
C SER A 119 6.11 9.30 -0.03
N MET A 120 4.99 9.82 -0.53
CA MET A 120 4.90 10.31 -1.91
C MET A 120 5.79 11.53 -2.13
N LEU A 121 5.79 12.49 -1.20
CA LEU A 121 6.67 13.66 -1.26
C LEU A 121 8.15 13.27 -1.26
N GLN A 122 8.54 12.31 -0.41
CA GLN A 122 9.92 11.80 -0.39
C GLN A 122 10.35 11.16 -1.71
N TYR A 123 9.45 10.39 -2.34
CA TYR A 123 9.74 9.78 -3.64
C TYR A 123 9.86 10.83 -4.73
N LEU A 124 8.97 11.82 -4.75
CA LEU A 124 9.02 12.88 -5.75
C LEU A 124 10.26 13.76 -5.59
N SER A 125 10.68 14.06 -4.35
CA SER A 125 11.92 14.79 -4.10
C SER A 125 13.16 13.99 -4.52
N ALA A 126 13.18 12.68 -4.27
CA ALA A 126 14.28 11.82 -4.68
C ALA A 126 14.39 11.71 -6.21
N ALA A 127 13.25 11.54 -6.90
CA ALA A 127 13.19 11.51 -8.36
C ALA A 127 13.60 12.86 -8.98
N ARG A 128 13.19 13.98 -8.36
CA ARG A 128 13.57 15.33 -8.84
C ARG A 128 15.06 15.61 -8.66
N ALA A 129 15.66 15.20 -7.54
CA ALA A 129 17.10 15.33 -7.34
C ALA A 129 17.88 14.58 -8.43
N ASP A 130 17.46 13.37 -8.74
CA ASP A 130 18.13 12.49 -9.70
C ASP A 130 17.93 12.89 -11.19
N LEU A 131 16.95 13.77 -11.46
CA LEU A 131 16.67 14.37 -12.77
C LEU A 131 17.40 15.71 -12.99
N LEU A 132 17.76 16.43 -11.92
CA LEU A 132 18.44 17.73 -11.98
C LEU A 132 19.97 17.62 -11.89
N ASP A 133 20.50 16.45 -11.53
CA ASP A 133 21.93 16.13 -11.54
C ASP A 133 22.42 15.52 -12.89
N GLN A 134 21.65 15.68 -13.99
CA GLN A 134 22.06 15.39 -15.38
C GLN A 134 22.29 16.71 -16.14
#